data_AF-A0A2E9E443-F1
#
_entry.id   AF-A0A2E9E443-F1
#
_cell.length_a   1.000
_cell.length_b   1.000
_cell.length_c   1.000
_cell.angle_alpha   90.00
_cell.angle_beta   90.00
_cell.angle_gamma   90.00
#
_symmetry.space_group_name_H-M   'P 1'
#
loop_
_entity.id
_entity.type
_entity.pdbx_description
1 polymer ?
#
loop_
_entity_poly.entity_id
_entity_poly.type
_entity_poly.pdbx_seq_one_letter_code
_entity_poly.pdbx_strand_id
1 'polypeptide(L)'
;MLTALYHPLAQSVALPFLGILLMAPLALKLPNQTWRNANIAVVVGLGILGSYLLTFDFPPFPPRTSNQKFFFLVIAFTIAGIIGDSLPLKSAKPLFQLVGTVSVCLLAMPGVLKEPITLIPMTLGVFLLWHIATSKLAHLAYEQKSGLWYCVFIAMTVSLLAGTNGSLSIAQQSLAIGSCAAALLIYSGVLGQIRPTWILLYVFFGPILLLVSQILLYEATWRFSVLPAFAILFADNLFSKLLGNNYLKTNTYRIVLLVICLGNLILCYLLSFLLGQLQDPYY
;
A
#
# COMPACT_ATOMS: atom_id res chain seq x y z
N MET A 1 11.83 23.66 14.33
CA MET A 1 11.30 23.30 12.99
C MET A 1 12.28 22.41 12.21
N LEU A 2 13.57 22.78 12.11
CA LEU A 2 14.62 21.91 11.53
C LEU A 2 14.84 20.58 12.28
N THR A 3 14.64 20.55 13.61
CA THR A 3 14.72 19.33 14.42
C THR A 3 13.65 18.29 14.10
N ALA A 4 12.47 18.71 13.61
CA ALA A 4 11.42 17.79 13.19
C ALA A 4 11.76 17.04 11.90
N LEU A 5 12.61 17.63 11.02
CA LEU A 5 13.07 17.04 9.77
C LEU A 5 14.17 15.97 9.96
N TYR A 6 14.77 15.90 11.15
CA TYR A 6 15.68 14.80 11.51
C TYR A 6 14.94 13.60 12.11
N HIS A 7 13.65 13.75 12.43
CA HIS A 7 12.87 12.62 12.93
C HIS A 7 12.65 11.61 11.80
N PRO A 8 12.99 10.33 11.99
CA PRO A 8 13.04 9.36 10.91
C PRO A 8 11.63 9.07 10.34
N LEU A 9 10.55 9.20 11.12
CA LEU A 9 9.17 9.20 10.58
C LEU A 9 8.85 10.42 9.71
N ALA A 10 9.35 11.60 10.07
CA ALA A 10 9.10 12.82 9.31
C ALA A 10 9.85 12.80 7.97
N GLN A 11 11.05 12.21 7.93
CA GLN A 11 11.79 11.97 6.70
C GLN A 11 11.07 11.01 5.77
N SER A 12 10.50 9.92 6.31
CA SER A 12 9.71 8.95 5.55
C SER A 12 8.37 9.50 5.02
N VAL A 13 7.94 10.69 5.46
CA VAL A 13 6.78 11.39 4.90
C VAL A 13 7.21 12.51 3.96
N ALA A 14 8.06 13.42 4.43
CA ALA A 14 8.39 14.66 3.73
C ALA A 14 9.18 14.41 2.44
N LEU A 15 10.15 13.50 2.45
CA LEU A 15 11.02 13.25 1.29
C LEU A 15 10.30 12.55 0.14
N PRO A 16 9.59 11.43 0.34
CA PRO A 16 8.78 10.83 -0.74
C PRO A 16 7.69 11.78 -1.25
N PHE A 17 7.05 12.53 -0.36
CA PHE A 17 6.04 13.53 -0.73
C PHE A 17 6.64 14.64 -1.61
N LEU A 18 7.71 15.29 -1.17
CA LEU A 18 8.37 16.37 -1.91
C LEU A 18 8.99 15.85 -3.21
N GLY A 19 9.58 14.65 -3.20
CA GLY A 19 10.15 14.02 -4.39
C GLY A 19 9.10 13.85 -5.48
N ILE A 20 7.91 13.35 -5.14
CA ILE A 20 6.80 13.25 -6.09
C ILE A 20 6.27 14.63 -6.47
N LEU A 21 6.23 15.56 -5.52
CA LEU A 21 5.83 16.94 -5.79
C LEU A 21 6.73 17.61 -6.83
N LEU A 22 8.02 17.37 -6.80
CA LEU A 22 8.95 17.97 -7.76
C LEU A 22 9.01 17.20 -9.08
N MET A 23 8.88 15.87 -9.06
CA MET A 23 9.10 15.02 -10.24
C MET A 23 7.84 14.68 -11.04
N ALA A 24 6.66 14.58 -10.39
CA ALA A 24 5.41 14.28 -11.10
C ALA A 24 5.05 15.34 -12.18
N PRO A 25 5.28 16.66 -11.98
CA PRO A 25 5.05 17.65 -13.03
C PRO A 25 5.86 17.41 -14.31
N LEU A 26 7.08 16.87 -14.20
CA LEU A 26 7.91 16.53 -15.36
C LEU A 26 7.31 15.38 -16.15
N ALA A 27 6.80 14.35 -15.46
CA ALA A 27 6.12 13.23 -16.10
C ALA A 27 4.81 13.66 -16.79
N LEU A 28 4.10 14.65 -16.23
CA LEU A 28 2.83 15.15 -16.77
C LEU A 28 2.97 15.97 -18.06
N LYS A 29 4.17 16.50 -18.36
CA LYS A 29 4.45 17.19 -19.62
C LYS A 29 4.54 16.24 -20.83
N LEU A 30 4.55 14.93 -20.60
CA LEU A 30 4.63 13.95 -21.68
C LEU A 30 3.29 13.86 -22.43
N PRO A 31 3.31 13.92 -23.78
CA PRO A 31 2.09 13.96 -24.58
C PRO A 31 1.34 12.61 -24.60
N ASN A 32 2.05 11.51 -24.38
CA ASN A 32 1.47 10.17 -24.42
C ASN A 32 1.07 9.70 -23.00
N GLN A 33 -0.19 9.33 -22.84
CA GLN A 33 -0.76 8.91 -21.56
C GLN A 33 -0.08 7.65 -20.98
N THR A 34 0.31 6.68 -21.82
CA THR A 34 1.02 5.47 -21.36
C THR A 34 2.40 5.82 -20.82
N TRP A 35 3.16 6.64 -21.55
CA TRP A 35 4.47 7.12 -21.11
C TRP A 35 4.38 7.98 -19.85
N ARG A 36 3.36 8.83 -19.74
CA ARG A 36 3.10 9.62 -18.54
C ARG A 36 2.87 8.72 -17.32
N ASN A 37 2.04 7.69 -17.46
CA ASN A 37 1.75 6.77 -16.36
C ASN A 37 2.97 5.92 -15.98
N ALA A 38 3.78 5.49 -16.95
CA ALA A 38 5.06 4.82 -16.72
C ALA A 38 6.05 5.69 -15.95
N ASN A 39 6.19 6.96 -16.34
CA ASN A 39 7.08 7.88 -15.64
C ASN A 39 6.58 8.20 -14.22
N ILE A 40 5.27 8.40 -14.03
CA ILE A 40 4.69 8.56 -12.69
C ILE A 40 4.99 7.32 -11.83
N ALA A 41 4.80 6.12 -12.36
CA ALA A 41 5.07 4.88 -11.65
C ALA A 41 6.54 4.73 -11.26
N VAL A 42 7.46 5.06 -12.16
CA VAL A 42 8.91 5.08 -11.86
C VAL A 42 9.22 6.09 -10.77
N VAL A 43 8.69 7.32 -10.86
CA VAL A 43 8.90 8.36 -9.85
C VAL A 43 8.38 7.92 -8.48
N VAL A 44 7.22 7.26 -8.41
CA VAL A 44 6.67 6.73 -7.17
C VAL A 44 7.53 5.60 -6.63
N GLY A 45 7.92 4.65 -7.48
CA GLY A 45 8.81 3.54 -7.10
C GLY A 45 10.12 4.06 -6.53
N LEU A 46 10.74 5.05 -7.20
CA LEU A 46 11.93 5.74 -6.72
C LEU A 46 11.68 6.52 -5.43
N GLY A 47 10.51 7.11 -5.23
CA GLY A 47 10.14 7.77 -3.97
C GLY A 47 10.10 6.79 -2.80
N ILE A 48 9.47 5.63 -2.99
CA ILE A 48 9.40 4.55 -1.98
C ILE A 48 10.81 3.99 -1.70
N LEU A 49 11.58 3.69 -2.74
CA LEU A 49 12.94 3.16 -2.62
C LEU A 49 13.91 4.18 -2.01
N GLY A 50 13.80 5.45 -2.39
CA GLY A 50 14.60 6.53 -1.82
C GLY A 50 14.33 6.68 -0.33
N SER A 51 13.07 6.64 0.09
CA SER A 51 12.72 6.62 1.51
C SER A 51 13.27 5.40 2.24
N TYR A 52 13.28 4.23 1.58
CA TYR A 52 13.89 3.02 2.15
C TYR A 52 15.39 3.20 2.38
N LEU A 53 16.13 3.65 1.35
CA LEU A 53 17.60 3.77 1.39
C LEU A 53 18.07 4.76 2.45
N LEU A 54 17.31 5.82 2.68
CA LEU A 54 17.60 6.79 3.74
C LEU A 54 17.42 6.22 5.15
N THR A 55 16.71 5.11 5.28
CA THR A 55 16.34 4.52 6.57
C THR A 55 17.10 3.22 6.87
N PHE A 56 17.38 2.41 5.85
CA PHE A 56 17.89 1.03 6.02
C PHE A 56 19.19 0.75 5.26
N ASP A 57 19.80 1.76 4.64
CA ASP A 57 20.93 1.64 3.72
C ASP A 57 20.65 0.69 2.53
N PHE A 58 21.65 0.50 1.67
CA PHE A 58 21.50 -0.37 0.51
C PHE A 58 21.51 -1.85 0.94
N PRO A 59 20.50 -2.66 0.57
CA PRO A 59 20.42 -4.04 1.01
C PRO A 59 21.48 -4.93 0.32
N PRO A 60 22.08 -5.90 1.04
CA PRO A 60 23.01 -6.86 0.44
C PRO A 60 22.28 -7.83 -0.49
N PHE A 61 23.01 -8.37 -1.46
CA PHE A 61 22.54 -9.43 -2.35
C PHE A 61 23.28 -10.74 -2.06
N PRO A 62 22.60 -11.85 -1.70
CA PRO A 62 21.14 -12.00 -1.58
C PRO A 62 20.56 -11.38 -0.28
N PRO A 63 19.28 -10.92 -0.30
CA PRO A 63 18.62 -10.33 0.87
C PRO A 63 18.37 -11.39 1.95
N ARG A 64 18.71 -11.05 3.20
CA ARG A 64 18.63 -11.95 4.35
C ARG A 64 17.38 -11.70 5.22
N THR A 65 16.94 -10.45 5.33
CA THR A 65 15.78 -10.06 6.17
C THR A 65 14.55 -9.75 5.32
N SER A 66 13.36 -9.78 5.94
CA SER A 66 12.10 -9.37 5.29
C SER A 66 12.15 -7.95 4.75
N ASN A 67 12.73 -7.01 5.52
CA ASN A 67 12.92 -5.63 5.10
C ASN A 67 13.85 -5.51 3.89
N GLN A 68 14.91 -6.32 3.79
CA GLN A 68 15.78 -6.31 2.60
C GLN A 68 15.07 -6.88 1.37
N LYS A 69 14.26 -7.94 1.55
CA LYS A 69 13.42 -8.48 0.48
C LYS A 69 12.42 -7.45 -0.03
N PHE A 70 11.85 -6.63 0.85
CA PHE A 70 10.89 -5.59 0.49
C PHE A 70 11.44 -4.64 -0.59
N PHE A 71 12.69 -4.18 -0.45
CA PHE A 71 13.34 -3.31 -1.45
C PHE A 71 13.33 -3.92 -2.85
N PHE A 72 13.81 -5.15 -3.00
CA PHE A 72 13.85 -5.85 -4.30
C PHE A 72 12.45 -6.14 -4.84
N LEU A 73 11.49 -6.42 -3.96
CA LEU A 73 10.10 -6.65 -4.37
C LEU A 73 9.44 -5.36 -4.87
N VAL A 74 9.69 -4.20 -4.26
CA VAL A 74 9.21 -2.90 -4.77
C VAL A 74 9.75 -2.63 -6.17
N ILE A 75 11.03 -2.95 -6.43
CA ILE A 75 11.61 -2.88 -7.78
C ILE A 75 10.87 -3.82 -8.74
N ALA A 76 10.65 -5.08 -8.34
CA ALA A 76 9.94 -6.06 -9.15
C ALA A 76 8.50 -5.62 -9.48
N PHE A 77 7.76 -5.04 -8.52
CA PHE A 77 6.42 -4.50 -8.75
C PHE A 77 6.44 -3.31 -9.70
N THR A 78 7.46 -2.44 -9.61
CA THR A 78 7.60 -1.30 -10.51
C THR A 78 7.83 -1.75 -11.94
N ILE A 79 8.75 -2.71 -12.16
CA ILE A 79 9.03 -3.29 -13.48
C ILE A 79 7.81 -4.05 -14.01
N ALA A 80 7.19 -4.90 -13.18
CA ALA A 80 6.01 -5.67 -13.57
C ALA A 80 4.82 -4.77 -13.89
N GLY A 81 4.69 -3.62 -13.22
CA GLY A 81 3.68 -2.62 -13.54
C GLY A 81 3.90 -2.02 -14.93
N ILE A 82 5.15 -1.66 -15.27
CA ILE A 82 5.51 -1.13 -16.60
C ILE A 82 5.16 -2.14 -17.70
N ILE A 83 5.52 -3.40 -17.50
CA ILE A 83 5.18 -4.49 -18.42
C ILE A 83 3.66 -4.68 -18.47
N GLY A 84 3.00 -4.66 -17.31
CA GLY A 84 1.56 -4.85 -17.17
C GLY A 84 0.72 -3.78 -17.88
N ASP A 85 1.20 -2.54 -17.95
CA ASP A 85 0.51 -1.44 -18.66
C ASP A 85 0.47 -1.65 -20.18
N SER A 86 1.43 -2.42 -20.72
CA SER A 86 1.48 -2.77 -22.14
C SER A 86 0.60 -3.98 -22.50
N LEU A 87 0.08 -4.69 -21.49
CA LEU A 87 -0.72 -5.89 -21.68
C LEU A 87 -2.23 -5.56 -21.70
N PRO A 88 -3.04 -6.37 -22.41
CA PRO A 88 -4.48 -6.26 -22.31
C PRO A 88 -4.96 -6.56 -20.88
N LEU A 89 -6.11 -5.99 -20.50
CA LEU A 89 -6.69 -6.08 -19.15
C LEU A 89 -6.82 -7.53 -18.64
N LYS A 90 -7.09 -8.48 -19.56
CA LYS A 90 -7.20 -9.91 -19.27
C LYS A 90 -5.88 -10.54 -18.80
N SER A 91 -4.74 -9.96 -19.17
CA SER A 91 -3.39 -10.47 -18.87
C SER A 91 -2.68 -9.65 -17.77
N ALA A 92 -3.01 -8.38 -17.59
CA ALA A 92 -2.44 -7.54 -16.53
C ALA A 92 -2.86 -7.99 -15.11
N LYS A 93 -4.09 -8.47 -14.95
CA LYS A 93 -4.60 -9.03 -13.68
C LYS A 93 -3.84 -10.31 -13.24
N PRO A 94 -3.74 -11.36 -14.07
CA PRO A 94 -3.03 -12.58 -13.68
C PRO A 94 -1.53 -12.33 -13.47
N LEU A 95 -0.90 -11.40 -14.20
CA LEU A 95 0.48 -11.00 -13.93
C LEU A 95 0.63 -10.43 -12.52
N PHE A 96 -0.30 -9.60 -12.04
CA PHE A 96 -0.23 -9.01 -10.70
C PHE A 96 -0.35 -10.10 -9.63
N GLN A 97 -1.29 -11.03 -9.86
CA GLN A 97 -1.49 -12.18 -8.97
C GLN A 97 -0.27 -13.09 -8.96
N LEU A 98 0.37 -13.32 -10.11
CA LEU A 98 1.59 -14.12 -10.21
C LEU A 98 2.74 -13.47 -9.41
N VAL A 99 3.01 -12.17 -9.64
CA VAL A 99 4.06 -11.43 -8.93
C VAL A 99 3.78 -11.41 -7.43
N GLY A 100 2.53 -11.17 -7.04
CA GLY A 100 2.07 -11.26 -5.64
C GLY A 100 2.30 -12.65 -5.04
N THR A 101 1.95 -13.70 -5.79
CA THR A 101 2.07 -15.08 -5.32
C THR A 101 3.53 -15.45 -5.08
N VAL A 102 4.40 -15.17 -6.07
CA VAL A 102 5.85 -15.36 -5.96
C VAL A 102 6.42 -14.58 -4.77
N SER A 103 5.97 -13.34 -4.58
CA SER A 103 6.41 -12.50 -3.46
C SER A 103 6.03 -13.09 -2.11
N VAL A 104 4.78 -13.53 -1.94
CA VAL A 104 4.29 -14.17 -0.70
C VAL A 104 5.06 -15.46 -0.43
N CYS A 105 5.33 -16.28 -1.44
CA CYS A 105 6.17 -17.48 -1.31
C CYS A 105 7.59 -17.14 -0.85
N LEU A 106 8.22 -16.13 -1.45
CA LEU A 106 9.57 -15.66 -1.08
C LEU A 106 9.62 -15.08 0.34
N LEU A 107 8.55 -14.42 0.75
CA LEU A 107 8.39 -13.93 2.11
C LEU A 107 8.23 -15.11 3.06
N ALA A 108 7.35 -16.07 2.79
CA ALA A 108 6.98 -17.18 3.68
C ALA A 108 8.02 -18.33 3.77
N MET A 109 8.83 -18.53 2.73
CA MET A 109 9.76 -19.67 2.61
C MET A 109 10.57 -19.99 3.87
N PRO A 110 11.20 -19.01 4.56
CA PRO A 110 11.98 -19.27 5.77
C PRO A 110 11.12 -19.70 6.98
N GLY A 111 9.86 -19.24 7.04
CA GLY A 111 8.93 -19.51 8.13
C GLY A 111 8.21 -20.86 7.98
N VAL A 112 7.86 -21.26 6.75
CA VAL A 112 7.12 -22.52 6.51
C VAL A 112 7.94 -23.73 6.94
N LEU A 113 9.27 -23.67 6.77
CA LEU A 113 10.18 -24.74 7.19
C LEU A 113 10.29 -24.88 8.72
N LYS A 114 9.92 -23.84 9.48
CA LYS A 114 10.02 -23.82 10.95
C LYS A 114 8.69 -24.13 11.64
N GLU A 115 7.59 -23.57 11.15
CA GLU A 115 6.26 -23.68 11.78
C GLU A 115 5.14 -23.91 10.75
N PRO A 116 5.07 -25.08 10.11
CA PRO A 116 4.15 -25.30 8.98
C PRO A 116 2.66 -25.21 9.37
N ILE A 117 2.30 -25.63 10.58
CA ILE A 117 0.90 -25.76 11.04
C ILE A 117 0.22 -24.39 11.14
N THR A 118 0.95 -23.35 11.55
CA THR A 118 0.44 -21.98 11.69
C THR A 118 0.64 -21.17 10.41
N LEU A 119 1.74 -21.38 9.69
CA LEU A 119 2.10 -20.55 8.55
C LEU A 119 1.32 -20.90 7.27
N ILE A 120 0.97 -22.17 7.06
CA ILE A 120 0.15 -22.58 5.89
C ILE A 120 -1.22 -21.86 5.87
N PRO A 121 -2.05 -21.91 6.93
CA PRO A 121 -3.34 -21.20 6.92
C PRO A 121 -3.17 -19.68 6.81
N MET A 122 -2.11 -19.10 7.38
CA MET A 122 -1.81 -17.67 7.22
C MET A 122 -1.44 -17.31 5.78
N THR A 123 -0.59 -18.11 5.12
CA THR A 123 -0.26 -17.90 3.70
C THR A 123 -1.50 -18.01 2.81
N LEU A 124 -2.40 -18.96 3.07
CA LEU A 124 -3.69 -19.07 2.38
C LEU A 124 -4.56 -17.82 2.60
N GLY A 125 -4.63 -17.32 3.83
CA GLY A 125 -5.32 -16.06 4.14
C GLY A 125 -4.73 -14.87 3.41
N VAL A 126 -3.40 -14.79 3.31
CA VAL A 126 -2.70 -13.77 2.53
C VAL A 126 -3.02 -13.91 1.04
N PHE A 127 -2.98 -15.12 0.46
CA PHE A 127 -3.36 -15.32 -0.94
C PHE A 127 -4.81 -14.91 -1.22
N LEU A 128 -5.73 -15.24 -0.31
CA LEU A 128 -7.12 -14.82 -0.40
C LEU A 128 -7.23 -13.28 -0.39
N LEU A 129 -6.51 -12.62 0.52
CA LEU A 129 -6.46 -11.16 0.59
C LEU A 129 -5.95 -10.55 -0.72
N TRP A 130 -4.84 -11.08 -1.26
CA TRP A 130 -4.31 -10.67 -2.56
C TRP A 130 -5.33 -10.85 -3.68
N HIS A 131 -6.01 -11.99 -3.74
CA HIS A 131 -7.01 -12.28 -4.76
C HIS A 131 -8.19 -11.30 -4.72
N ILE A 132 -8.73 -11.05 -3.52
CA ILE A 132 -9.87 -10.16 -3.34
C ILE A 132 -9.47 -8.71 -3.61
N ALA A 133 -8.34 -8.24 -3.06
CA ALA A 133 -7.83 -6.90 -3.28
C ALA A 133 -7.59 -6.65 -4.77
N THR A 134 -6.93 -7.57 -5.46
CA THR A 134 -6.68 -7.47 -6.91
C THR A 134 -7.99 -7.36 -7.69
N SER A 135 -9.00 -8.16 -7.34
CA SER A 135 -10.29 -8.14 -8.04
C SER A 135 -11.04 -6.82 -7.84
N LYS A 136 -10.98 -6.25 -6.63
CA LYS A 136 -11.60 -4.94 -6.35
C LYS A 136 -10.83 -3.80 -7.02
N LEU A 137 -9.50 -3.85 -7.04
CA LEU A 137 -8.66 -2.87 -7.73
C LEU A 137 -8.84 -2.91 -9.24
N ALA A 138 -8.97 -4.11 -9.83
CA ALA A 138 -9.29 -4.27 -11.25
C ALA A 138 -10.62 -3.61 -11.61
N HIS A 139 -11.62 -3.75 -10.74
CA HIS A 139 -12.92 -3.12 -10.91
C HIS A 139 -12.82 -1.59 -10.80
N LEU A 140 -12.05 -1.06 -9.85
CA LEU A 140 -11.80 0.38 -9.75
C LEU A 140 -11.08 0.95 -10.97
N ALA A 141 -10.10 0.21 -11.52
CA ALA A 141 -9.41 0.58 -12.75
C ALA A 141 -10.34 0.55 -13.97
N TYR A 142 -11.22 -0.45 -14.07
CA TYR A 142 -12.25 -0.53 -15.11
C TYR A 142 -13.22 0.66 -15.05
N GLU A 143 -13.65 1.04 -13.85
CA GLU A 143 -14.51 2.21 -13.60
C GLU A 143 -13.76 3.55 -13.65
N GLN A 144 -12.45 3.54 -13.93
CA GLN A 144 -11.57 4.72 -13.94
C GLN A 144 -11.57 5.54 -12.64
N LYS A 145 -11.78 4.91 -11.48
CA LYS A 145 -11.76 5.55 -10.16
C LYS A 145 -10.36 5.53 -9.55
N SER A 146 -9.83 6.70 -9.18
CA SER A 146 -8.39 6.87 -8.89
C SER A 146 -7.82 5.92 -7.84
N GLY A 147 -8.61 5.40 -6.90
CA GLY A 147 -8.21 4.39 -5.92
C GLY A 147 -7.12 4.85 -4.92
N LEU A 148 -6.41 5.93 -5.21
CA LEU A 148 -5.30 6.48 -4.43
C LEU A 148 -5.72 6.86 -3.00
N TRP A 149 -6.98 7.26 -2.78
CA TRP A 149 -7.50 7.52 -1.43
C TRP A 149 -7.46 6.27 -0.56
N TYR A 150 -7.79 5.09 -1.10
CA TYR A 150 -7.66 3.83 -0.37
C TYR A 150 -6.21 3.54 0.00
N CYS A 151 -5.28 3.82 -0.92
CA CYS A 151 -3.84 3.68 -0.67
C CYS A 151 -3.39 4.54 0.51
N VAL A 152 -3.78 5.82 0.55
CA VAL A 152 -3.47 6.73 1.68
C VAL A 152 -4.04 6.21 3.00
N PHE A 153 -5.32 5.82 3.03
CA PHE A 153 -5.95 5.37 4.27
C PHE A 153 -5.39 4.05 4.77
N ILE A 154 -5.16 3.07 3.88
CA ILE A 154 -4.56 1.79 4.26
C ILE A 154 -3.14 2.04 4.78
N ALA A 155 -2.34 2.86 4.09
CA ALA A 155 -0.99 3.20 4.50
C ALA A 155 -0.95 3.90 5.88
N MET A 156 -1.83 4.88 6.12
CA MET A 156 -1.92 5.52 7.43
C MET A 156 -2.32 4.54 8.53
N THR A 157 -3.28 3.64 8.24
CA THR A 157 -3.73 2.63 9.20
C THR A 157 -2.62 1.66 9.56
N VAL A 158 -1.94 1.11 8.54
CA VAL A 158 -0.80 0.20 8.72
C VAL A 158 0.33 0.90 9.46
N SER A 159 0.58 2.19 9.18
CA SER A 159 1.60 2.95 9.90
C SER A 159 1.26 3.16 11.37
N LEU A 160 0.02 3.50 11.69
CA LEU A 160 -0.40 3.72 13.08
C LEU A 160 -0.28 2.42 13.87
N LEU A 161 -0.76 1.33 13.30
CA LEU A 161 -0.65 -0.01 13.89
C LEU A 161 0.80 -0.45 14.08
N ALA A 162 1.65 -0.25 13.09
CA ALA A 162 3.07 -0.58 13.20
C ALA A 162 3.78 0.31 14.24
N GLY A 163 3.40 1.59 14.31
CA GLY A 163 3.94 2.54 15.29
C GLY A 163 3.57 2.20 16.73
N THR A 164 2.34 1.75 16.98
CA THR A 164 1.89 1.35 18.32
C THR A 164 2.52 0.04 18.80
N ASN A 165 2.91 -0.84 17.88
CA ASN A 165 3.51 -2.15 18.21
C ASN A 165 5.05 -2.18 18.08
N GLY A 166 5.70 -1.02 17.93
CA GLY A 166 7.16 -0.91 17.92
C GLY A 166 7.85 -1.26 16.59
N SER A 167 7.09 -1.57 15.54
CA SER A 167 7.62 -1.88 14.20
C SER A 167 7.86 -0.60 13.38
N LEU A 168 8.85 0.19 13.81
CA LEU A 168 9.19 1.48 13.19
C LEU A 168 9.44 1.36 11.68
N SER A 169 10.08 0.27 11.23
CA SER A 169 10.40 0.09 9.81
C SER A 169 9.17 -0.05 8.92
N ILE A 170 8.15 -0.77 9.41
CA ILE A 170 6.89 -0.96 8.70
C ILE A 170 6.11 0.36 8.72
N ALA A 171 6.12 1.07 9.85
CA ALA A 171 5.48 2.37 9.97
C ALA A 171 6.04 3.38 8.96
N GLN A 172 7.37 3.48 8.88
CA GLN A 172 8.07 4.34 7.94
C GLN A 172 7.81 4.00 6.48
N GLN A 173 7.92 2.72 6.10
CA GLN A 173 7.68 2.30 4.72
C GLN A 173 6.21 2.50 4.32
N SER A 174 5.28 2.27 5.24
CA SER A 174 3.86 2.53 5.00
C SER A 174 3.58 4.02 4.80
N LEU A 175 4.13 4.89 5.65
CA LEU A 175 4.04 6.35 5.49
C LEU A 175 4.67 6.84 4.19
N ALA A 176 5.77 6.25 3.74
CA ALA A 176 6.38 6.57 2.46
C ALA A 176 5.41 6.29 1.31
N ILE A 177 4.75 5.13 1.31
CA ILE A 177 3.77 4.81 0.26
C ILE A 177 2.55 5.74 0.34
N GLY A 178 2.04 5.98 1.56
CA GLY A 178 0.89 6.86 1.78
C GLY A 178 1.15 8.31 1.37
N SER A 179 2.33 8.83 1.69
CA SER A 179 2.75 10.18 1.30
C SER A 179 2.94 10.31 -0.21
N CYS A 180 3.48 9.27 -0.86
CA CYS A 180 3.53 9.21 -2.33
C CYS A 180 2.13 9.29 -2.96
N ALA A 181 1.18 8.52 -2.43
CA ALA A 181 -0.20 8.52 -2.92
C ALA A 181 -0.90 9.86 -2.65
N ALA A 182 -0.66 10.47 -1.49
CA ALA A 182 -1.21 11.77 -1.12
C ALA A 182 -0.71 12.90 -2.05
N ALA A 183 0.58 12.91 -2.39
CA ALA A 183 1.12 13.88 -3.33
C ALA A 183 0.45 13.75 -4.72
N LEU A 184 0.29 12.52 -5.24
CA LEU A 184 -0.42 12.31 -6.49
C LEU A 184 -1.91 12.64 -6.42
N LEU A 185 -2.57 12.45 -5.27
CA LEU A 185 -3.95 12.86 -5.08
C LEU A 185 -4.12 14.36 -5.24
N ILE A 186 -3.23 15.16 -4.65
CA ILE A 186 -3.22 16.62 -4.80
C ILE A 186 -3.07 16.98 -6.28
N TYR A 187 -2.14 16.34 -7.00
CA TYR A 187 -2.01 16.55 -8.44
C TYR A 187 -3.23 16.15 -9.24
N SER A 188 -3.84 15.01 -8.90
CA SER A 188 -5.05 14.56 -9.58
C SER A 188 -6.21 15.53 -9.39
N GLY A 189 -6.30 16.18 -8.22
CA GLY A 189 -7.31 17.20 -7.92
C GLY A 189 -7.05 18.53 -8.62
N VAL A 190 -5.79 18.95 -8.75
CA VAL A 190 -5.43 20.23 -9.40
C VAL A 190 -5.46 20.13 -10.93
N LEU A 191 -4.99 19.03 -11.50
CA LEU A 191 -4.78 18.89 -12.95
C LEU A 191 -5.83 18.01 -13.64
N GLY A 192 -6.64 17.24 -12.90
CA GLY A 192 -7.72 16.43 -13.45
C GLY A 192 -7.28 15.29 -14.39
N GLN A 193 -5.99 14.94 -14.42
CA GLN A 193 -5.38 14.16 -15.50
C GLN A 193 -4.85 12.77 -15.11
N ILE A 194 -4.85 12.40 -13.83
CA ILE A 194 -4.36 11.09 -13.39
C ILE A 194 -5.52 10.10 -13.40
N ARG A 195 -5.58 9.26 -14.44
CA ARG A 195 -6.48 8.11 -14.48
C ARG A 195 -5.76 6.90 -13.88
N PRO A 196 -6.45 6.11 -13.05
CA PRO A 196 -5.89 4.87 -12.51
C PRO A 196 -5.59 3.91 -13.68
N THR A 197 -4.34 3.54 -13.86
CA THR A 197 -3.93 2.47 -14.75
C THR A 197 -3.34 1.32 -13.95
N TRP A 198 -3.20 0.15 -14.59
CA TRP A 198 -2.66 -1.04 -13.95
C TRP A 198 -1.31 -0.77 -13.32
N ILE A 199 -0.46 -0.02 -13.99
CA ILE A 199 0.85 0.36 -13.45
C ILE A 199 0.79 1.07 -12.09
N LEU A 200 -0.21 1.93 -11.87
CA LEU A 200 -0.40 2.61 -10.59
C LEU A 200 -0.88 1.62 -9.51
N LEU A 201 -1.68 0.62 -9.89
CA LEU A 201 -2.06 -0.46 -8.97
C LEU A 201 -0.83 -1.25 -8.49
N TYR A 202 0.09 -1.55 -9.41
CA TYR A 202 1.29 -2.32 -9.08
C TYR A 202 2.20 -1.56 -8.11
N VAL A 203 2.45 -0.28 -8.38
CA VAL A 203 3.42 0.51 -7.61
C VAL A 203 2.87 0.98 -6.26
N PHE A 204 1.55 1.18 -6.13
CA PHE A 204 0.95 1.59 -4.87
C PHE A 204 0.45 0.42 -4.03
N PHE A 205 -0.39 -0.43 -4.60
CA PHE A 205 -1.04 -1.49 -3.84
C PHE A 205 -0.16 -2.72 -3.68
N GLY A 206 0.76 -3.00 -4.62
CA GLY A 206 1.74 -4.08 -4.48
C GLY A 206 2.56 -3.93 -3.20
N PRO A 207 3.31 -2.83 -3.01
CA PRO A 207 4.09 -2.57 -1.79
C PRO A 207 3.24 -2.56 -0.51
N ILE A 208 2.03 -2.00 -0.52
CA ILE A 208 1.14 -2.07 0.66
C ILE A 208 0.75 -3.51 0.99
N LEU A 209 0.36 -4.29 -0.01
CA LEU A 209 0.01 -5.70 0.18
C LEU A 209 1.21 -6.51 0.63
N LEU A 210 2.43 -6.17 0.20
CA LEU A 210 3.66 -6.78 0.71
C LEU A 210 3.89 -6.50 2.19
N LEU A 211 3.76 -5.24 2.63
CA LEU A 211 3.88 -4.89 4.05
C LEU A 211 2.86 -5.66 4.88
N VAL A 212 1.61 -5.69 4.42
CA VAL A 212 0.53 -6.45 5.07
C VAL A 212 0.82 -7.94 5.10
N SER A 213 1.36 -8.50 4.02
CA SER A 213 1.77 -9.90 3.97
C SER A 213 2.89 -10.18 4.98
N GLN A 214 3.86 -9.27 5.14
CA GLN A 214 4.91 -9.39 6.14
C GLN A 214 4.35 -9.37 7.57
N ILE A 215 3.43 -8.45 7.86
CA ILE A 215 2.77 -8.36 9.16
C ILE A 215 1.99 -9.65 9.46
N LEU A 216 1.14 -10.10 8.53
CA LEU A 216 0.31 -11.29 8.71
C LEU A 216 1.13 -12.57 8.87
N LEU A 217 2.28 -12.68 8.18
CA LEU A 217 3.13 -13.86 8.26
C LEU A 217 4.04 -13.87 9.50
N TYR A 218 4.53 -12.72 9.94
CA TYR A 218 5.64 -12.66 10.90
C TYR A 218 5.35 -11.89 12.18
N GLU A 219 4.44 -10.92 12.19
CA GLU A 219 4.15 -10.13 13.40
C GLU A 219 2.91 -10.64 14.10
N ALA A 220 3.08 -11.42 15.18
CA ALA A 220 1.99 -12.15 15.85
C ALA A 220 0.96 -11.27 16.57
N THR A 221 1.33 -10.06 16.98
CA THR A 221 0.61 -9.31 18.01
C THR A 221 -0.60 -8.51 17.49
N TRP A 222 -0.65 -8.16 16.19
CA TRP A 222 -1.72 -7.30 15.65
C TRP A 222 -2.26 -7.73 14.27
N ARG A 223 -2.07 -9.01 13.90
CA ARG A 223 -2.53 -9.60 12.61
C ARG A 223 -4.01 -9.33 12.33
N PHE A 224 -4.84 -9.41 13.36
CA PHE A 224 -6.29 -9.20 13.26
C PHE A 224 -6.67 -7.73 13.08
N SER A 225 -5.84 -6.80 13.56
CA SER A 225 -6.06 -5.36 13.44
C SER A 225 -5.78 -4.83 12.03
N VAL A 226 -5.16 -5.62 11.15
CA VAL A 226 -4.91 -5.24 9.75
C VAL A 226 -6.13 -5.48 8.85
N LEU A 227 -6.99 -6.43 9.19
CA LEU A 227 -8.17 -6.77 8.39
C LEU A 227 -9.15 -5.60 8.22
N PRO A 228 -9.46 -4.79 9.26
CA PRO A 228 -10.31 -3.60 9.10
C PRO A 228 -9.72 -2.54 8.16
N ALA A 229 -8.39 -2.47 7.99
CA ALA A 229 -7.79 -1.56 7.01
C ALA A 229 -8.24 -1.87 5.58
N PHE A 230 -8.47 -3.16 5.26
CA PHE A 230 -8.96 -3.60 3.96
C PHE A 230 -10.49 -3.48 3.83
N ALA A 231 -11.24 -3.35 4.93
CA ALA A 231 -12.68 -3.10 4.90
C ALA A 231 -13.01 -1.83 4.10
N ILE A 232 -12.10 -0.84 4.09
CA ILE A 232 -12.24 0.41 3.33
C ILE A 232 -12.35 0.15 1.82
N LEU A 233 -11.65 -0.86 1.28
CA LEU A 233 -11.77 -1.23 -0.15
C LEU A 233 -13.17 -1.74 -0.50
N PHE A 234 -13.90 -2.30 0.47
CA PHE A 234 -15.24 -2.87 0.26
C PHE A 234 -16.35 -1.88 0.55
N ALA A 235 -16.10 -0.87 1.38
CA ALA A 235 -17.04 0.21 1.67
C ALA A 235 -17.63 0.78 0.38
N ASP A 236 -16.80 1.02 -0.63
CA ASP A 236 -17.22 1.58 -1.92
C ASP A 236 -18.29 0.75 -2.66
N ASN A 237 -18.19 -0.57 -2.61
CA ASN A 237 -19.18 -1.47 -3.22
C ASN A 237 -20.50 -1.47 -2.46
N LEU A 238 -20.43 -1.29 -1.14
CA LEU A 238 -21.61 -1.25 -0.28
C LEU A 238 -22.35 0.07 -0.51
N PHE A 239 -21.62 1.19 -0.65
CA PHE A 239 -22.20 2.49 -0.95
C PHE A 239 -22.72 2.62 -2.37
N SER A 240 -22.03 2.05 -3.37
CA SER A 240 -22.53 2.07 -4.75
C SER A 240 -23.89 1.38 -4.88
N LYS A 241 -24.09 0.30 -4.12
CA LYS A 241 -25.38 -0.43 -4.06
C LYS A 241 -26.44 0.32 -3.25
N LEU A 242 -26.06 1.00 -2.17
CA LEU A 242 -27.01 1.71 -1.29
C LEU A 242 -27.43 3.08 -1.82
N LEU A 243 -26.53 3.84 -2.43
CA LEU A 243 -26.75 5.24 -2.80
C LEU A 243 -26.99 5.45 -4.31
N GLY A 244 -26.94 4.39 -5.12
CA GLY A 244 -27.16 4.42 -6.57
C GLY A 244 -26.05 5.16 -7.35
N ASN A 245 -26.03 5.06 -8.68
CA ASN A 245 -24.91 5.44 -9.56
C ASN A 245 -24.35 6.89 -9.45
N ASN A 246 -25.05 7.82 -8.79
CA ASN A 246 -24.62 9.23 -8.67
C ASN A 246 -23.93 9.58 -7.33
N TYR A 247 -23.69 8.59 -6.47
CA TYR A 247 -23.11 8.79 -5.14
C TYR A 247 -21.74 9.49 -5.14
N LEU A 248 -20.92 9.32 -6.18
CA LEU A 248 -19.56 9.88 -6.25
C LEU A 248 -19.52 11.42 -6.32
N LYS A 249 -20.62 12.06 -6.75
CA LYS A 249 -20.70 13.52 -6.88
C LYS A 249 -21.19 14.24 -5.63
N THR A 250 -21.71 13.51 -4.63
CA THR A 250 -22.27 14.14 -3.43
C THR A 250 -21.20 14.32 -2.37
N ASN A 251 -21.19 15.51 -1.73
CA ASN A 251 -20.40 15.76 -0.53
C ASN A 251 -20.72 14.74 0.57
N THR A 252 -21.95 14.23 0.58
CA THR A 252 -22.43 13.17 1.48
C THR A 252 -21.59 11.89 1.37
N TYR A 253 -21.25 11.43 0.16
CA TYR A 253 -20.39 10.24 0.00
C TYR A 253 -18.98 10.50 0.51
N ARG A 254 -18.42 11.68 0.27
CA ARG A 254 -17.08 12.05 0.77
C ARG A 254 -17.04 12.06 2.30
N ILE A 255 -18.08 12.60 2.94
CA ILE A 255 -18.22 12.63 4.40
C ILE A 255 -18.39 11.21 4.95
N VAL A 256 -19.26 10.40 4.36
CA VAL A 256 -19.47 9.01 4.80
C VAL A 256 -18.21 8.17 4.64
N LEU A 257 -17.50 8.30 3.52
CA LEU A 257 -16.22 7.64 3.29
C LEU A 257 -15.19 8.08 4.35
N LEU A 258 -15.10 9.38 4.64
CA LEU A 258 -14.20 9.92 5.65
C LEU A 258 -14.53 9.37 7.05
N VAL A 259 -15.82 9.30 7.41
CA VAL A 259 -16.27 8.72 8.68
C VAL A 259 -15.90 7.23 8.77
N ILE A 260 -16.00 6.47 7.69
CA ILE A 260 -15.66 5.04 7.68
C ILE A 260 -14.16 4.83 7.72
N CYS A 261 -13.40 5.66 7.03
CA CYS A 261 -11.94 5.65 7.12
C CYS A 261 -11.46 5.99 8.53
N LEU A 262 -12.00 7.05 9.14
CA LEU A 262 -11.69 7.43 10.52
C LEU A 262 -12.17 6.38 11.52
N GLY A 263 -13.36 5.81 11.32
CA GLY A 263 -13.89 4.74 12.15
C GLY A 263 -13.02 3.48 12.10
N ASN A 264 -12.56 3.07 10.91
CA ASN A 264 -11.61 1.96 10.77
C ASN A 264 -10.26 2.28 11.41
N LEU A 265 -9.75 3.50 11.28
CA LEU A 265 -8.53 3.94 11.95
C LEU A 265 -8.65 3.86 13.48
N ILE A 266 -9.75 4.36 14.04
CA ILE A 266 -10.03 4.30 15.48
C ILE A 266 -10.17 2.85 15.94
N LEU A 267 -10.89 2.01 15.18
CA LEU A 267 -11.06 0.60 15.50
C LEU A 267 -9.71 -0.14 15.49
N CYS A 268 -8.87 0.10 14.48
CA CYS A 268 -7.54 -0.47 14.38
C CYS A 268 -6.66 -0.04 15.56
N TYR A 269 -6.69 1.25 15.92
CA TYR A 269 -5.97 1.78 17.07
C TYR A 269 -6.43 1.13 18.38
N LEU A 270 -7.74 1.06 18.62
CA LEU A 270 -8.31 0.44 19.83
C LEU A 270 -7.96 -1.05 19.92
N LEU A 271 -8.10 -1.80 18.81
CA LEU A 271 -7.75 -3.22 18.76
C LEU A 271 -6.26 -3.42 19.02
N SER A 272 -5.38 -2.60 18.44
CA SER A 272 -3.94 -2.67 18.72
C SER A 272 -3.61 -2.35 20.17
N PHE A 273 -4.27 -1.36 20.77
CA PHE A 273 -4.07 -1.00 22.17
C PHE A 273 -4.52 -2.13 23.10
N LEU A 274 -5.71 -2.67 22.88
CA LEU A 274 -6.27 -3.78 23.66
C LEU A 274 -5.42 -5.06 23.54
N LEU A 275 -4.97 -5.41 22.33
CA LEU A 275 -4.11 -6.57 22.10
C LEU A 275 -2.73 -6.40 22.72
N GLY A 276 -2.17 -5.17 22.68
CA GLY A 276 -0.90 -4.85 23.34
C GLY A 276 -0.96 -5.02 24.85
N GLN A 277 -2.07 -4.62 25.50
CA GLN A 277 -2.25 -4.79 26.94
C GLN A 277 -2.43 -6.25 27.38
N LEU A 278 -2.99 -7.10 26.52
CA LEU A 278 -3.19 -8.53 26.81
C LEU A 278 -1.90 -9.36 26.77
N GLN A 279 -0.79 -8.79 26.28
CA GLN A 279 0.48 -9.49 26.11
C GLN A 279 1.62 -8.92 26.97
N ASP A 280 1.34 -7.94 27.84
CA ASP A 280 2.30 -7.49 28.85
C ASP A 280 2.43 -8.57 29.93
N PRO A 281 3.59 -9.24 30.10
CA PRO A 281 3.75 -10.37 31.01
C PRO A 281 3.77 -10.00 32.50
N TYR A 282 3.38 -8.76 32.84
CA TYR A 282 3.31 -8.23 34.20
C TYR A 282 1.88 -8.03 34.72
N TYR A 283 0.91 -8.70 34.10
CA TYR A 283 -0.41 -9.00 34.67
C TYR A 283 -0.70 -10.50 34.63
#